data_AF-A0A1B6FT52-F1
#
_entry.id   AF-A0A1B6FT52-F1
#
_cell.length_a   1.000
_cell.length_b   1.000
_cell.length_c   1.000
_cell.angle_alpha   90.00
_cell.angle_beta   90.00
_cell.angle_gamma   90.00
#
_symmetry.space_group_name_H-M   'P 1'
#
loop_
_entity.id
_entity.type
_entity.pdbx_description
1 polymer ?
#
loop_
_entity_poly.entity_id
_entity_poly.type
_entity_poly.pdbx_seq_one_letter_code
_entity_poly.pdbx_strand_id
1 'polypeptide(L)'
;MTLKHRKIMDCAKETFESASRMLRRKIPCTGHLMTPRRLWIQTIPTHECDVVLMFPSGAQDFTLMWLLSRLRAGTPGLVVHVRHHSSSDSYGFYLTAPFNVLMKAAEELHLPKTLRAEYGGGLKEFV
;
A
#
# COMPACT_ATOMS: atom_id res chain seq x y z
N MET A 1 54.29 -26.89 3.62
CA MET A 1 53.32 -27.01 2.52
C MET A 1 54.04 -26.83 1.19
N THR A 2 53.92 -27.80 0.29
CA THR A 2 54.75 -27.94 -0.92
C THR A 2 54.47 -26.83 -1.95
N LEU A 3 55.52 -26.31 -2.59
CA LEU A 3 55.46 -25.23 -3.61
C LEU A 3 54.40 -25.45 -4.70
N LYS A 4 54.06 -26.70 -5.02
CA LYS A 4 52.99 -27.05 -5.96
C LYS A 4 51.60 -26.59 -5.50
N HIS A 5 51.28 -26.71 -4.20
CA HIS A 5 49.99 -26.26 -3.66
C HIS A 5 49.83 -24.74 -3.75
N ARG A 6 50.92 -23.99 -3.53
CA ARG A 6 50.93 -22.53 -3.64
C ARG A 6 50.64 -22.07 -5.07
N LYS A 7 51.30 -22.69 -6.06
CA LYS A 7 51.04 -22.41 -7.49
C LYS A 7 49.61 -22.71 -7.93
N ILE A 8 49.01 -23.79 -7.42
CA ILE A 8 47.61 -24.15 -7.73
C ILE A 8 46.65 -23.11 -7.13
N MET A 9 46.91 -22.68 -5.90
CA MET A 9 46.09 -21.68 -5.21
C MET A 9 46.19 -20.30 -5.90
N ASP A 10 47.38 -19.92 -6.36
CA ASP A 10 47.59 -18.67 -7.10
C ASP A 10 46.85 -18.69 -8.45
N CYS A 11 46.93 -19.80 -9.20
CA CYS A 11 46.18 -19.99 -10.44
C CYS A 11 44.66 -19.96 -10.23
N ALA A 12 44.16 -20.59 -9.16
CA ALA A 12 42.75 -20.55 -8.80
C ALA A 12 42.29 -19.13 -8.45
N LYS A 13 43.12 -18.36 -7.73
CA LYS A 13 42.84 -16.97 -7.38
C LYS A 13 42.79 -16.07 -8.62
N GLU A 14 43.72 -16.22 -9.55
CA GLU A 14 43.71 -15.48 -10.83
C GLU A 14 42.48 -15.82 -11.68
N THR A 15 42.14 -17.10 -11.74
CA THR A 15 40.94 -17.57 -12.46
C THR A 15 39.66 -16.98 -11.85
N PHE A 16 39.57 -16.96 -10.52
CA PHE A 16 38.44 -16.39 -9.80
C PHE A 16 38.34 -14.87 -9.98
N GLU A 17 39.46 -14.15 -9.95
CA GLU A 17 39.47 -12.70 -10.21
C GLU A 17 39.09 -12.36 -11.65
N SER A 18 39.53 -13.18 -12.62
CA SER A 18 39.17 -13.02 -14.03
C SER A 18 37.66 -13.24 -14.23
N ALA A 19 37.12 -14.32 -13.65
CA ALA A 19 35.69 -14.61 -13.66
C ALA A 19 34.87 -13.50 -12.98
N SER A 20 35.33 -12.98 -11.84
CA SER A 20 34.68 -11.86 -11.15
C SER A 20 34.63 -10.60 -12.03
N ARG A 21 35.73 -10.28 -12.73
CA ARG A 21 35.79 -9.14 -13.66
C ARG A 21 34.83 -9.30 -14.84
N MET A 22 34.71 -10.50 -15.39
CA MET A 22 33.75 -10.77 -16.47
C MET A 22 32.29 -10.69 -16.00
N LEU A 23 32.00 -11.19 -14.80
CA LEU A 23 30.67 -11.07 -14.18
C LEU A 23 30.30 -9.61 -13.91
N ARG A 24 31.20 -8.79 -13.37
CA ARG A 24 30.95 -7.35 -13.16
C ARG A 24 30.73 -6.58 -14.47
N ARG A 25 31.28 -7.05 -15.59
CA ARG A 25 31.04 -6.47 -16.92
C ARG A 25 29.72 -6.93 -17.54
N LYS A 26 29.28 -8.17 -17.27
CA LYS A 26 28.03 -8.75 -17.79
C LYS A 26 26.80 -8.44 -16.95
N ILE A 27 26.97 -8.13 -15.66
CA ILE A 27 25.91 -7.63 -14.81
C ILE A 27 25.96 -6.11 -14.98
N PRO A 28 25.17 -5.50 -15.89
CA PRO A 28 25.04 -4.04 -15.91
C PRO A 28 24.64 -3.65 -14.49
N CYS A 29 25.36 -2.70 -13.90
CA CYS A 29 25.22 -2.29 -12.50
C CYS A 29 23.77 -2.42 -12.06
N THR A 30 23.43 -3.49 -11.34
CA THR A 30 22.05 -3.76 -10.92
C THR A 30 21.52 -2.63 -10.04
N GLY A 31 22.35 -1.68 -9.61
CA GLY A 31 21.92 -0.40 -9.05
C GLY A 31 21.13 0.52 -10.00
N HIS A 32 21.20 0.36 -11.32
CA HIS A 32 20.36 1.11 -12.26
C HIS A 32 18.95 0.49 -12.38
N LEU A 33 18.83 -0.83 -12.25
CA LEU A 33 17.55 -1.56 -12.14
C LEU A 33 16.98 -1.55 -10.71
N MET A 34 17.84 -1.38 -9.71
CA MET A 34 17.54 -1.22 -8.29
C MET A 34 17.75 0.24 -7.88
N THR A 35 17.19 1.19 -8.63
CA THR A 35 16.86 2.47 -7.99
C THR A 35 15.51 2.26 -7.31
N PRO A 36 15.44 2.09 -5.98
CA PRO A 36 14.17 1.96 -5.27
C PRO A 36 13.26 3.18 -5.47
N ARG A 37 13.81 4.33 -5.87
CA ARG A 37 13.05 5.51 -6.30
C ARG A 37 12.28 5.35 -7.62
N ARG A 38 12.65 4.39 -8.48
CA ARG A 38 11.95 4.07 -9.75
C ARG A 38 11.11 2.80 -9.69
N LEU A 39 11.35 1.94 -8.70
CA LEU A 39 10.39 0.93 -8.24
C LEU A 39 9.43 1.52 -7.19
N TRP A 40 9.29 2.85 -7.14
CA TRP A 40 7.99 3.41 -6.84
C TRP A 40 7.04 2.75 -7.81
N ILE A 41 6.37 1.68 -7.35
CA ILE A 41 5.09 1.24 -7.89
C ILE A 41 4.40 2.53 -8.29
N GLN A 42 4.07 2.68 -9.57
CA GLN A 42 3.28 3.81 -10.04
C GLN A 42 1.93 3.69 -9.34
N THR A 43 1.87 4.08 -8.07
CA THR A 43 0.67 4.03 -7.27
C THR A 43 -0.13 5.20 -7.77
N ILE A 44 -1.13 4.87 -8.59
CA ILE A 44 -2.13 5.84 -9.00
C ILE A 44 -2.81 6.28 -7.69
N PRO A 45 -2.67 7.55 -7.28
CA PRO A 45 -3.30 8.02 -6.06
C PRO A 45 -4.80 7.80 -6.19
N THR A 46 -5.39 7.12 -5.20
CA THR A 46 -6.84 6.99 -5.15
C THR A 46 -7.38 8.23 -4.47
N HIS A 47 -8.05 9.06 -5.26
CA HIS A 47 -8.79 10.21 -4.75
C HIS A 47 -10.14 9.77 -4.18
N GLU A 48 -10.73 10.57 -3.31
CA GLU A 48 -12.08 10.34 -2.75
C GLU A 48 -12.20 8.97 -2.05
N CYS A 49 -11.26 8.71 -1.14
CA CYS A 49 -11.24 7.49 -0.34
C CYS A 49 -10.73 7.79 1.07
N ASP A 50 -11.56 7.48 2.07
CA ASP A 50 -11.22 7.66 3.48
C ASP A 50 -10.86 6.32 4.13
N VAL A 51 -11.52 5.23 3.71
CA VAL A 51 -11.33 3.88 4.26
C VAL A 51 -11.21 2.86 3.14
N VAL A 52 -10.32 1.88 3.29
CA VAL A 52 -10.21 0.71 2.39
C VAL A 52 -10.48 -0.56 3.18
N LEU A 53 -11.45 -1.35 2.71
CA LEU A 53 -11.69 -2.73 3.15
C LEU A 53 -11.07 -3.67 2.12
N MET A 54 -10.01 -4.38 2.51
CA MET A 54 -9.35 -5.37 1.67
C MET A 54 -9.87 -6.77 1.99
N PHE A 55 -10.18 -7.53 0.94
CA PHE A 55 -10.59 -8.92 1.05
C PHE A 55 -9.42 -9.86 0.72
N PRO A 56 -9.33 -11.04 1.36
CA PRO A 56 -8.34 -12.03 0.99
C PRO A 56 -8.57 -12.53 -0.45
N SER A 57 -7.53 -13.06 -1.09
CA SER A 57 -7.67 -13.69 -2.40
C SER A 57 -8.62 -14.89 -2.32
N GLY A 58 -9.42 -15.07 -3.37
CA GLY A 58 -10.45 -16.11 -3.40
C GLY A 58 -11.65 -15.87 -2.47
N ALA A 59 -11.84 -14.64 -1.97
CA ALA A 59 -13.07 -14.26 -1.28
C ALA A 59 -14.29 -14.52 -2.19
N GLN A 60 -15.31 -15.21 -1.65
CA GLN A 60 -16.46 -15.62 -2.43
C GLN A 60 -17.34 -14.42 -2.83
N ASP A 61 -17.73 -14.36 -4.10
CA ASP A 61 -18.55 -13.27 -4.67
C ASP A 61 -19.82 -13.02 -3.86
N PHE A 62 -20.47 -14.08 -3.37
CA PHE A 62 -21.69 -13.94 -2.57
C PHE A 62 -21.44 -13.12 -1.28
N THR A 63 -20.29 -13.30 -0.63
CA THR A 63 -19.91 -12.57 0.59
C THR A 63 -19.64 -11.10 0.27
N LEU A 64 -18.93 -10.84 -0.83
CA LEU A 64 -18.64 -9.48 -1.30
C LEU A 64 -19.95 -8.74 -1.61
N MET A 65 -20.83 -9.38 -2.37
CA MET A 65 -22.12 -8.80 -2.78
C MET A 65 -23.06 -8.61 -1.59
N TRP A 66 -23.09 -9.54 -0.64
CA TRP A 66 -23.84 -9.39 0.61
C TRP A 66 -23.39 -8.16 1.37
N LEU A 67 -22.08 -8.00 1.61
CA LEU A 67 -21.55 -6.87 2.35
C LEU A 67 -21.78 -5.56 1.60
N LEU A 68 -21.57 -5.54 0.29
CA LEU A 68 -21.83 -4.37 -0.55
C LEU A 68 -23.29 -3.94 -0.46
N SER A 69 -24.23 -4.89 -0.49
CA SER A 69 -25.66 -4.61 -0.32
C SER A 69 -25.96 -4.04 1.07
N ARG A 70 -25.33 -4.57 2.13
CA ARG A 70 -25.50 -4.08 3.50
C ARG A 70 -25.00 -2.65 3.68
N LEU A 71 -23.84 -2.33 3.11
CA LEU A 71 -23.26 -0.99 3.16
C LEU A 71 -24.13 0.03 2.41
N ARG A 72 -24.62 -0.32 1.22
CA ARG A 72 -25.47 0.58 0.41
C ARG A 72 -26.85 0.80 1.01
N ALA A 73 -27.44 -0.22 1.63
CA ALA A 73 -28.77 -0.10 2.24
C ALA A 73 -28.72 0.52 3.64
N GLY A 74 -27.67 0.24 4.42
CA GLY A 74 -27.57 0.63 5.83
C GLY A 74 -27.04 2.04 6.07
N THR A 75 -26.43 2.68 5.07
CA THR A 75 -25.77 3.98 5.27
C THR A 75 -26.05 4.91 4.09
N PRO A 76 -27.18 5.65 4.12
CA PRO A 76 -27.51 6.63 3.09
C PRO A 76 -26.38 7.66 2.91
N GLY A 77 -25.93 7.86 1.67
CA GLY A 77 -24.84 8.79 1.36
C GLY A 77 -23.42 8.21 1.45
N LEU A 78 -23.26 6.97 1.92
CA LEU A 78 -21.97 6.26 1.83
C LEU A 78 -21.69 5.84 0.38
N VAL A 79 -20.51 6.21 -0.13
CA VAL A 79 -20.03 5.86 -1.46
C VAL A 79 -19.09 4.68 -1.35
N VAL A 80 -19.31 3.66 -2.18
CA VAL A 80 -18.47 2.45 -2.21
C VAL A 80 -18.01 2.18 -3.64
N HIS A 81 -16.70 2.28 -3.86
CA HIS A 81 -16.06 1.85 -5.10
C HIS A 81 -15.46 0.46 -4.92
N VAL A 82 -15.93 -0.49 -5.73
CA VAL A 82 -15.38 -1.85 -5.77
C VAL A 82 -14.22 -1.86 -6.76
N ARG A 83 -13.06 -2.38 -6.34
CA ARG A 83 -11.90 -2.57 -7.21
C ARG A 83 -11.38 -4.00 -7.12
N HIS A 84 -11.06 -4.58 -8.26
CA HIS A 84 -10.29 -5.83 -8.35
C HIS A 84 -8.80 -5.48 -8.49
N HIS A 85 -7.97 -6.13 -7.69
CA HIS A 85 -6.52 -6.04 -7.74
C HIS A 85 -5.98 -7.29 -8.40
N SER A 86 -5.77 -7.24 -9.72
CA SER A 86 -5.42 -8.42 -10.52
C SER A 86 -4.07 -9.03 -10.16
N SER A 87 -3.14 -8.27 -9.58
CA SER A 87 -1.82 -8.78 -9.16
C SER A 87 -1.90 -9.70 -7.94
N SER A 88 -2.87 -9.48 -7.05
CA SER A 88 -3.10 -10.26 -5.84
C SER A 88 -4.37 -11.10 -5.90
N ASP A 89 -5.09 -11.03 -7.02
CA ASP A 89 -6.42 -11.60 -7.22
C ASP A 89 -7.36 -11.39 -6.01
N SER A 90 -7.43 -10.12 -5.59
CA SER A 90 -8.20 -9.72 -4.43
C SER A 90 -9.13 -8.57 -4.77
N TYR A 91 -10.15 -8.38 -3.94
CA TYR A 91 -11.06 -7.24 -4.06
C TYR A 91 -10.79 -6.25 -2.93
N GLY A 92 -11.08 -4.98 -3.20
CA GLY A 92 -11.09 -3.91 -2.22
C GLY A 92 -12.32 -3.04 -2.37
N PHE A 93 -12.96 -2.70 -1.25
CA PHE A 93 -13.98 -1.66 -1.19
C PHE A 93 -13.35 -0.37 -0.68
N TYR A 94 -13.42 0.66 -1.51
CA TYR A 94 -12.93 2.00 -1.22
C TYR A 94 -14.13 2.85 -0.83
N LEU A 95 -14.14 3.32 0.41
CA LEU A 95 -15.28 4.00 1.00
C LEU A 95 -14.97 5.47 1.25
N THR A 96 -15.97 6.29 0.98
CA THR A 96 -15.99 7.71 1.33
C THR A 96 -17.44 8.15 1.53
N ALA A 97 -17.66 9.38 1.97
CA ALA A 97 -18.98 10.00 1.94
C ALA A 97 -18.84 11.50 1.63
N PRO A 98 -19.85 12.12 0.99
CA PRO A 98 -19.89 13.56 0.81
C PRO A 98 -19.73 14.30 2.14
N PHE A 99 -19.04 15.44 2.12
CA PHE A 99 -18.73 16.20 3.34
C PHE A 99 -19.95 16.52 4.20
N ASN A 100 -21.08 16.90 3.59
CA ASN A 100 -22.33 17.17 4.29
C ASN A 100 -22.91 15.94 5.00
N VAL A 101 -22.75 14.75 4.43
CA VAL A 101 -23.15 13.48 5.06
C VAL A 101 -22.29 13.22 6.29
N LEU A 102 -20.97 13.44 6.18
CA LEU A 102 -20.04 13.29 7.31
C LEU A 102 -20.34 14.28 8.44
N MET A 103 -20.62 15.55 8.12
CA MET A 103 -20.97 16.55 9.14
C MET A 103 -22.27 16.21 9.85
N LYS A 104 -23.29 15.77 9.10
CA LYS A 104 -24.57 15.33 9.67
C LYS A 104 -24.38 14.12 10.59
N ALA A 105 -23.57 13.15 10.19
CA ALA A 105 -23.24 12.01 11.02
C ALA A 105 -22.44 12.40 12.28
N ALA A 106 -21.54 13.38 12.17
CA ALA A 106 -20.79 13.89 13.31
C ALA A 106 -21.70 14.56 14.35
N GLU A 107 -22.72 15.29 13.88
CA GLU A 107 -23.78 15.88 14.71
C GLU A 107 -24.65 14.80 15.36
N GLU A 108 -25.17 13.84 14.59
CA GLU A 108 -26.00 12.73 15.10
C GLU A 108 -25.29 11.86 16.15
N LEU A 109 -23.96 11.75 16.06
CA LEU A 109 -23.11 11.01 17.00
C LEU A 109 -22.54 11.88 18.12
N HIS A 110 -22.89 13.17 18.17
CA HIS A 110 -22.40 14.13 19.17
C HIS A 110 -20.86 14.12 19.30
N LEU A 111 -20.16 14.04 18.17
CA LEU A 111 -18.70 13.88 18.20
C LEU A 111 -18.04 15.05 18.96
N PRO A 112 -17.12 14.78 19.90
CA PRO A 112 -16.44 15.84 20.62
C PRO A 112 -15.49 16.60 19.67
N LYS A 113 -15.60 17.92 19.66
CA LYS A 113 -14.73 18.85 18.93
C LYS A 113 -14.13 19.89 19.88
N THR A 114 -12.91 20.31 19.59
CA THR A 114 -12.27 21.41 20.30
C THR A 114 -12.87 22.74 19.84
N LEU A 115 -13.26 23.58 20.78
CA LEU A 115 -13.73 24.93 20.53
C LEU A 115 -12.55 25.90 20.55
N ARG A 116 -12.54 26.89 19.64
CA ARG A 116 -11.50 27.92 19.66
C ARG A 116 -11.59 28.75 20.94
N ALA A 117 -10.45 29.24 21.42
CA ALA A 117 -10.36 30.01 22.67
C ALA A 117 -11.26 31.25 22.68
N GLU A 118 -11.41 31.93 21.54
CA GLU A 118 -12.29 33.10 21.37
C GLU A 118 -13.78 32.80 21.59
N TYR A 119 -14.20 31.52 21.56
CA TYR A 119 -15.56 31.08 21.85
C TYR A 119 -15.67 30.35 23.22
N GLY A 120 -14.65 30.48 24.08
CA GLY A 120 -14.63 29.87 25.43
C GLY A 120 -13.73 28.65 25.56
N GLY A 121 -13.17 28.12 24.47
CA GLY A 121 -12.24 26.99 24.50
C GLY A 121 -12.88 25.66 24.95
N GLY A 122 -12.04 24.65 25.21
CA GLY A 122 -12.48 23.34 25.70
C GLY A 122 -13.05 22.40 24.63
N LEU A 123 -13.69 21.33 25.08
CA LEU A 123 -14.39 20.35 24.23
C LEU A 123 -15.89 20.62 24.24
N LYS A 124 -16.52 20.54 23.07
CA LYS A 124 -17.97 20.65 22.89
C LYS A 124 -18.42 19.57 21.91
N GLU A 125 -19.69 19.21 21.94
CA GLU A 125 -20.28 18.34 20.92
C GLU A 125 -20.34 19.04 19.57
N PHE A 126 -20.27 18.24 18.51
CA PHE A 126 -20.52 18.69 17.15
C PHE A 126 -22.02 18.95 16.97
N VAL A 127 -22.35 20.18 16.57
CA VAL A 127 -23.68 20.71 16.26
C VAL A 127 -23.60 21.57 15.01
#